data_AF-A0A971HXV2-F1
#
_entry.id   AF-A0A971HXV2-F1
#
_cell.length_a   1.000
_cell.length_b   1.000
_cell.length_c   1.000
_cell.angle_alpha   90.00
_cell.angle_beta   90.00
_cell.angle_gamma   90.00
#
_symmetry.space_group_name_H-M   'P 1'
#
loop_
_entity.id
_entity.type
_entity.pdbx_description
1 polymer ?
#
loop_
_entity_poly.entity_id
_entity_poly.type
_entity_poly.pdbx_seq_one_letter_code
_entity_poly.pdbx_strand_id
1 'polypeptide(L)' 'MLILKGQVMGVLSYPANGERQEFHQVQVLSSFATKSGLRHELVNLTIPDPNQYVIGSEVEIPVGAYARGNSVHFFTA' A
#
# COMPACT_ATOMS: atom_id res chain seq x y z
N MET A 1 9.85 2.64 12.50
CA MET A 1 9.34 2.90 11.14
C MET A 1 9.39 1.58 10.38
N LEU A 2 8.27 1.13 9.82
CA LEU A 2 8.21 -0.13 9.06
C LEU A 2 8.48 0.18 7.58
N ILE A 3 9.09 -0.75 6.86
CA ILE A 3 9.29 -0.64 5.41
C ILE A 3 8.50 -1.75 4.74
N LEU A 4 7.55 -1.37 3.89
CA LEU A 4 6.84 -2.29 3.02
C LEU A 4 7.66 -2.50 1.75
N LYS A 5 8.08 -3.74 1.50
CA LYS A 5 8.80 -4.12 0.27
C LYS A 5 7.93 -5.04 -0.57
N GLY A 6 7.87 -4.78 -1.87
CA GLY A 6 7.09 -5.61 -2.77
C GLY A 6 7.06 -5.08 -4.19
N GLN A 7 6.19 -5.67 -5.00
CA GLN A 7 5.99 -5.27 -6.39
C GLN A 7 4.71 -4.45 -6.51
N VAL A 8 4.76 -3.34 -7.25
CA VAL A 8 3.58 -2.54 -7.58
C VAL A 8 2.69 -3.33 -8.53
N MET A 9 1.48 -3.64 -8.11
CA MET A 9 0.48 -4.34 -8.90
C MET A 9 -0.53 -3.40 -9.56
N GLY A 10 -0.71 -2.20 -9.01
CA GLY A 10 -1.69 -1.24 -9.51
C GLY A 10 -1.55 0.13 -8.86
N VAL A 11 -1.97 1.16 -9.59
CA VAL A 11 -2.08 2.53 -9.12
C VAL A 11 -3.48 3.02 -9.48
N LEU A 12 -4.26 3.42 -8.48
CA LEU A 12 -5.66 3.82 -8.59
C LEU A 12 -5.79 5.28 -8.23
N SER A 13 -6.51 6.05 -9.04
CA SER A 13 -6.86 7.45 -8.77
C SER A 13 -8.37 7.57 -8.73
N TYR A 14 -8.91 8.07 -7.62
CA TYR A 14 -10.34 8.31 -7.47
C TYR A 14 -10.62 9.80 -7.65
N PRO A 15 -11.51 10.19 -8.57
CA PRO A 15 -11.81 11.59 -8.80
C PRO A 15 -12.42 12.24 -7.55
N ALA A 16 -12.07 13.51 -7.35
CA ALA A 16 -12.67 14.39 -6.36
C ALA A 16 -14.09 14.77 -6.79
N ASN A 17 -15.12 14.22 -6.13
CA ASN A 17 -16.50 14.63 -6.40
C ASN A 17 -16.91 15.75 -5.44
N GLY A 18 -17.02 16.97 -5.95
CA GLY A 18 -17.68 18.13 -5.31
C GLY A 18 -17.00 18.71 -4.07
N GLU A 19 -16.76 17.90 -3.05
CA GLU A 19 -16.16 18.29 -1.75
C GLU A 19 -15.04 17.33 -1.27
N ARG A 20 -14.80 16.21 -1.98
CA ARG A 20 -13.83 15.19 -1.58
C ARG A 20 -12.46 15.46 -2.22
N GLN A 21 -11.40 15.39 -1.42
CA GLN A 21 -10.02 15.41 -1.93
C GLN A 21 -9.77 14.26 -2.90
N GLU A 22 -8.98 14.51 -3.94
CA GLU A 22 -8.43 13.44 -4.79
C GLU A 22 -7.67 12.45 -3.90
N PHE A 23 -7.91 11.17 -4.14
CA PHE A 23 -7.30 10.12 -3.35
C PHE A 23 -6.67 9.11 -4.28
N HIS A 24 -5.38 8.88 -4.06
CA HIS A 24 -4.59 7.95 -4.84
C HIS A 24 -4.21 6.75 -3.98
N GLN A 25 -4.27 5.57 -4.57
CA GLN A 25 -3.83 4.33 -3.92
C GLN A 25 -2.80 3.62 -4.78
N VAL A 26 -1.79 3.05 -4.14
CA VAL A 26 -0.91 2.06 -4.73
C VAL A 26 -1.18 0.70 -4.13
N GLN A 27 -1.24 -0.31 -4.99
CA GLN A 27 -1.36 -1.72 -4.63
C GLN A 27 0.02 -2.37 -4.69
N VAL A 28 0.49 -2.88 -3.56
CA VAL A 28 1.80 -3.52 -3.46
C VAL A 28 1.63 -4.96 -3.03
N LEU A 29 2.07 -5.90 -3.87
CA LEU A 29 2.16 -7.31 -3.50
C LEU A 29 3.42 -7.52 -2.66
N SER A 30 3.22 -7.76 -1.37
CA SER A 30 4.29 -7.90 -0.39
C SER A 30 4.33 -9.33 0.16
N SER A 31 5.52 -9.75 0.58
CA SER A 31 5.75 -11.07 1.15
C SER A 31 6.09 -10.93 2.63
N PHE A 32 5.29 -11.55 3.49
CA PHE A 32 5.44 -11.51 4.94
C PHE A 32 5.84 -12.89 5.46
N ALA A 33 6.92 -12.94 6.24
CA ALA A 33 7.28 -14.15 6.96
C ALA A 33 6.29 -14.37 8.12
N THR A 34 5.65 -15.53 8.14
CA THR A 34 4.73 -15.96 9.21
C THR A 34 5.24 -17.25 9.84
N LYS A 35 4.68 -17.62 11.00
CA LYS A 35 5.03 -18.89 11.67
C LYS A 35 4.79 -20.13 10.80
N SER A 36 3.88 -20.02 9.82
CA SER A 36 3.52 -21.10 8.89
C SER A 36 4.19 -20.99 7.51
N GLY A 37 5.09 -20.02 7.30
CA GLY A 37 5.80 -19.83 6.02
C GLY A 37 5.65 -18.42 5.45
N LEU A 38 5.95 -18.24 4.17
CA LEU A 38 5.77 -16.97 3.47
C LEU A 38 4.30 -16.79 3.09
N ARG A 39 3.73 -15.65 3.49
CA ARG A 39 2.40 -15.22 3.09
C ARG A 39 2.53 -14.03 2.15
N HIS A 40 1.99 -14.16 0.94
CA HIS A 40 1.85 -13.04 0.03
C HIS A 40 0.54 -12.32 0.30
N GLU A 41 0.58 -11.00 0.37
CA GLU A 41 -0.59 -10.17 0.63
C GLU A 41 -0.52 -8.89 -0.20
N LEU A 42 -1.66 -8.53 -0.78
CA LEU A 42 -1.80 -7.30 -1.55
C LEU A 42 -2.22 -6.18 -0.62
N VAL A 43 -1.34 -5.19 -0.46
CA VAL A 43 -1.52 -4.07 0.46
C VAL A 43 -1.92 -2.85 -0.34
N ASN A 44 -3.07 -2.24 0.00
CA ASN A 44 -3.48 -0.95 -0.54
C ASN A 44 -2.93 0.15 0.36
N LEU A 45 -2.12 1.06 -0.19
CA LEU A 45 -1.63 2.24 0.50
C LEU A 45 -2.19 3.49 -0.15
N THR A 46 -2.80 4.36 0.66
CA THR A 46 -3.06 5.74 0.26
C THR A 46 -1.74 6.45 0.04
N ILE A 47 -1.58 7.15 -1.08
CA ILE A 47 -0.37 7.91 -1.39
C ILE A 47 -0.74 9.34 -1.83
N PRO A 48 0.15 10.31 -1.60
CA PRO A 48 -0.07 11.69 -2.03
C PRO A 48 0.15 11.88 -3.54
N ASP A 49 1.07 11.15 -4.15
CA ASP A 49 1.43 11.29 -5.57
C ASP A 49 1.55 9.92 -6.25
N PRO A 50 0.62 9.55 -7.16
CA PRO A 50 0.62 8.27 -7.87
C PRO A 50 1.75 8.13 -8.89
N ASN A 51 2.30 9.24 -9.40
CA ASN A 51 3.27 9.22 -10.50
C ASN A 51 4.64 8.69 -10.08
N GLN A 52 4.87 8.56 -8.77
CA GLN A 52 6.11 8.01 -8.20
C GLN A 52 6.17 6.48 -8.28
N TYR A 53 5.06 5.82 -8.64
CA TYR A 53 4.93 4.37 -8.64
C TYR A 53 4.65 3.85 -10.05
N VAL A 54 5.41 2.85 -10.47
CA VAL A 54 5.28 2.23 -11.80
C VAL A 54 4.85 0.78 -11.63
N ILE A 55 3.78 0.38 -12.32
CA ILE A 55 3.29 -1.00 -12.27
C ILE A 55 4.40 -1.97 -12.73
N GLY A 56 4.61 -3.04 -11.97
CA GLY A 56 5.65 -4.05 -12.20
C GLY A 56 7.00 -3.73 -11.56
N SER A 57 7.23 -2.50 -11.05
CA SER A 57 8.48 -2.17 -10.36
C SER A 57 8.50 -2.69 -8.93
N GLU A 58 9.70 -3.01 -8.44
CA GLU A 58 9.94 -3.23 -7.01
C GLU A 58 9.99 -1.88 -6.29
N VAL A 59 9.43 -1.84 -5.08
CA VAL A 59 9.35 -0.62 -4.26
C VAL A 59 9.63 -0.90 -2.80
N GLU A 60 10.18 0.10 -2.12
CA GLU A 60 10.34 0.12 -0.66
C GLU A 60 9.67 1.37 -0.12
N ILE A 61 8.58 1.22 0.62
CA ILE A 61 7.74 2.33 1.08
C ILE A 61 7.78 2.38 2.62
N PRO A 62 8.19 3.51 3.23
CA PRO A 62 8.03 3.74 4.66
C PRO A 62 6.54 3.76 5.02
N VAL A 63 6.12 2.89 5.92
CA VAL A 63 4.73 2.77 6.34
C VAL A 63 4.57 2.82 7.85
N GLY A 64 3.46 3.42 8.28
CA GLY A 64 2.85 3.17 9.57
C GLY A 64 1.90 1.98 9.48
N ALA A 65 1.62 1.35 10.62
CA ALA A 65 0.63 0.29 10.71
C ALA A 65 -0.19 0.44 12.00
N TYR A 66 -1.47 0.11 11.93
CA TYR A 66 -2.33 -0.01 13.10
C TYR A 66 -3.23 -1.24 12.97
N ALA A 67 -3.57 -1.86 14.10
CA ALA A 67 -4.53 -2.94 14.14
C ALA A 67 -5.94 -2.37 14.33
N ARG A 68 -6.92 -2.86 13.55
CA ARG A 68 -8.34 -2.56 13.73
C ARG A 68 -9.13 -3.86 13.58
N GLY A 69 -9.71 -4.33 14.69
CA GLY A 69 -10.33 -5.66 14.72
C GLY A 69 -9.28 -6.75 14.46
N ASN A 70 -9.58 -7.66 13.53
CA ASN A 70 -8.69 -8.77 13.16
C ASN A 70 -7.79 -8.48 11.94
N SER A 71 -7.73 -7.22 11.48
CA SER A 71 -6.90 -6.81 10.35
C SER A 71 -5.85 -5.78 10.73
N VAL A 72 -4.67 -5.89 10.11
CA VAL A 72 -3.63 -4.87 10.15
C VAL A 72 -3.83 -3.95 8.97
N HIS A 73 -3.88 -2.66 9.22
CA HIS A 73 -3.99 -1.62 8.20
C HIS A 73 -2.66 -0.88 8.10
N PHE A 74 -2.20 -0.69 6.87
CA PHE A 74 -0.99 0.07 6.57
C PHE A 74 -1.36 1.43 5.99
N PHE A 75 -0.53 2.44 6.27
CA PHE A 75 -0.65 3.78 5.72
C PHE A 75 0.74 4.35 5.47
N THR A 76 0.88 5.28 4.53
CA THR A 76 2.16 5.96 4.29
C THR A 76 2.56 6.80 5.49
N ALA A 77 3.79 6.64 5.97
CA ALA A 77 4.35 7.44 7.05
C ALA A 77 4.94 8.77 6.55
#